data_AF-K1ZRM4-F1
#
_entry.id   AF-K1ZRM4-F1
#
_cell.length_a   1.000
_cell.length_b   1.000
_cell.length_c   1.000
_cell.angle_alpha   90.00
_cell.angle_beta   90.00
_cell.angle_gamma   90.00
#
_symmetry.space_group_name_H-M   'P 1'
#
loop_
_entity.id
_entity.type
_entity.pdbx_description
1 polymer ?
#
loop_
_entity_poly.entity_id
_entity_poly.type
_entity_poly.pdbx_seq_one_letter_code
_entity_poly.pdbx_strand_id
1 'polypeptide(L)' 'HDFHRCIESPERYILQLTWDTLEDHTVVFRGSPLFGEWRAMVGNFFAQPPHVEHFELVSTSETTLGVA' A
#
# COMPACT_ATOMS: atom_id res chain seq x y z
N HIS A 1 6.43 -1.79 4.75
CA HIS A 1 5.68 -1.89 3.49
C HIS A 1 5.48 -3.35 3.22
N ASP A 2 4.29 -3.75 2.80
CA ASP A 2 3.95 -5.15 2.60
C ASP A 2 3.36 -5.35 1.21
N PHE A 3 3.71 -6.46 0.56
CA PHE A 3 3.19 -6.85 -0.74
C PHE A 3 2.39 -8.13 -0.62
N HIS A 4 1.13 -8.07 -1.05
CA HIS A 4 0.24 -9.21 -1.07
C HIS A 4 -0.17 -9.50 -2.50
N ARG A 5 0.01 -10.75 -2.93
CA ARG A 5 -0.56 -11.25 -4.19
C ARG A 5 -1.90 -11.91 -3.87
N CYS A 6 -2.94 -11.56 -4.62
CA CYS A 6 -4.24 -12.21 -4.49
C CYS A 6 -4.13 -13.67 -4.98
N ILE A 7 -4.71 -14.61 -4.23
CA ILE A 7 -4.68 -16.04 -4.56
C ILE A 7 -5.68 -16.35 -5.69
N GLU A 8 -6.86 -15.74 -5.63
CA GLU A 8 -7.96 -15.93 -6.58
C GLU A 8 -7.78 -15.13 -7.87
N SER A 9 -6.90 -14.12 -7.87
CA SER A 9 -6.58 -13.30 -9.05
C SER A 9 -5.08 -13.00 -9.05
N PRO A 10 -4.24 -13.91 -9.58
CA PRO A 10 -2.77 -13.82 -9.49
C PRO A 10 -2.15 -12.54 -10.08
N GLU A 11 -2.88 -11.84 -10.94
CA GLU A 11 -2.52 -10.55 -11.54
C GLU A 11 -2.78 -9.34 -10.61
N ARG A 12 -3.51 -9.52 -9.50
CA ARG A 12 -3.82 -8.46 -8.55
C ARG A 12 -2.86 -8.49 -7.37
N TYR A 13 -2.26 -7.34 -7.10
CA TYR A 13 -1.36 -7.11 -5.98
C TYR A 13 -1.86 -5.95 -5.13
N ILE A 14 -1.67 -6.07 -3.82
CA ILE A 14 -1.87 -4.97 -2.85
C ILE A 14 -0.48 -4.59 -2.34
N LEU A 15 -0.16 -3.29 -2.44
CA LEU A 15 0.95 -2.68 -1.74
C LEU A 15 0.39 -1.91 -0.54
N GLN A 16 0.66 -2.40 0.67
CA GLN A 16 0.28 -1.73 1.89
C GLN A 16 1.42 -0.83 2.39
N LEU A 17 1.09 0.45 2.60
CA LEU A 17 1.98 1.45 3.16
C LEU A 17 1.32 2.06 4.40
N THR A 18 2.10 2.20 5.47
CA THR A 18 1.69 2.94 6.67
C THR A 18 2.26 4.33 6.58
N TRP A 19 1.40 5.32 6.82
CA TRP A 19 1.75 6.73 6.89
C TRP A 19 1.36 7.27 8.25
N ASP A 20 2.11 8.26 8.74
CA ASP A 20 1.77 8.93 9.99
C ASP A 20 0.48 9.74 9.86
N THR A 21 0.28 10.41 8.70
CA THR A 21 -0.97 11.11 8.35
C THR A 21 -1.39 10.83 6.91
N LEU A 22 -2.66 11.13 6.58
CA LEU A 22 -3.17 11.07 5.21
C LEU A 22 -2.46 12.09 4.31
N GLU A 23 -2.13 13.25 4.86
CA GLU A 23 -1.47 14.36 4.18
C GLU A 23 -0.02 14.03 3.80
N ASP A 24 0.68 13.25 4.62
CA ASP A 24 2.05 12.80 4.29
C ASP A 24 2.08 12.00 3.00
N HIS A 25 1.07 11.15 2.77
CA HIS A 25 0.88 10.49 1.49
C HIS A 25 0.40 11.48 0.43
N THR A 26 -0.77 12.07 0.62
CA THR A 26 -1.54 12.69 -0.46
C THR A 26 -1.04 14.07 -0.88
N VAL A 27 -0.35 14.78 0.01
CA VAL A 27 0.18 16.13 -0.21
C VAL A 27 1.69 16.11 -0.27
N VAL A 28 2.36 15.67 0.80
CA VAL A 28 3.83 15.77 0.91
C VAL A 28 4.51 14.84 -0.08
N PHE A 29 4.24 13.54 -0.01
CA PHE A 29 4.86 12.57 -0.91
C PHE A 29 4.44 12.81 -2.36
N ARG A 30 3.14 12.89 -2.64
CA ARG A 30 2.64 13.09 -4.03
C ARG A 30 3.08 14.41 -4.66
N GLY A 31 3.32 15.46 -3.86
CA GLY A 31 3.85 16.74 -4.33
C GLY A 31 5.38 16.80 -4.45
N SER A 32 6.08 15.82 -3.89
CA SER A 32 7.56 15.78 -3.88
C SER A 32 8.14 15.17 -5.18
N PRO A 33 9.43 15.42 -5.48
CA PRO A 33 10.15 14.74 -6.55
C PRO A 33 10.14 13.21 -6.41
N LEU A 34 10.06 12.69 -5.18
CA LEU A 34 10.06 11.26 -4.89
C LEU A 34 8.87 10.53 -5.51
N PHE A 35 7.72 11.19 -5.69
CA PHE A 35 6.59 10.57 -6.37
C PHE A 35 6.91 10.25 -7.83
N GLY A 36 7.62 11.15 -8.52
CA GLY A 36 8.06 10.93 -9.90
C GLY A 36 9.05 9.77 -10.01
N GLU A 37 10.05 9.73 -9.12
CA GLU A 37 11.03 8.64 -9.04
C GLU A 37 10.35 7.29 -8.74
N TRP A 38 9.42 7.26 -7.78
CA TRP A 38 8.63 6.09 -7.47
C TRP A 38 7.82 5.61 -8.67
N ARG A 39 7.10 6.52 -9.35
CA ARG A 39 6.33 6.19 -10.57
C ARG A 39 7.22 5.66 -11.68
N ALA A 40 8.44 6.17 -11.85
CA ALA A 40 9.38 5.69 -12.85
C ALA A 40 9.83 4.24 -12.56
N MET A 41 10.01 3.88 -11.29
CA MET A 41 10.42 2.53 -10.90
C MET A 41 9.30 1.49 -11.07
N VAL A 42 8.06 1.83 -10.69
CA VAL A 42 6.96 0.84 -10.64
C VAL A 42 5.96 0.95 -11.78
N GLY A 43 5.95 2.05 -12.52
CA GLY A 43 4.90 2.41 -13.46
C GLY A 43 4.65 1.36 -14.55
N ASN A 44 5.72 0.74 -15.04
CA ASN A 44 5.66 -0.27 -16.12
C ASN A 44 5.00 -1.59 -15.70
N PHE A 45 4.84 -1.83 -14.39
CA PHE A 45 4.18 -3.04 -13.89
C PHE A 45 2.66 -2.87 -13.77
N PHE A 46 2.14 -1.65 -13.91
CA PHE A 46 0.72 -1.38 -13.78
C PHE A 46 0.01 -1.49 -15.12
N ALA A 47 -0.96 -2.40 -15.22
CA ALA A 47 -1.81 -2.51 -16.40
C ALA A 47 -2.71 -1.27 -16.61
N GLN A 48 -3.02 -0.56 -15.52
CA GLN A 48 -3.77 0.70 -15.46
C GLN A 48 -3.41 1.44 -14.17
N PRO A 49 -3.75 2.74 -13.99
CA PRO A 49 -3.54 3.42 -12.71
C PRO A 49 -4.09 2.60 -11.53
N PRO A 50 -3.32 2.41 -10.45
CA PRO A 50 -3.75 1.57 -9.33
C PRO A 50 -4.94 2.20 -8.61
N HIS A 51 -5.83 1.35 -8.09
CA HIS A 51 -6.83 1.79 -7.13
C HIS A 51 -6.13 2.08 -5.80
N VAL A 52 -6.39 3.26 -5.21
CA VAL A 52 -5.74 3.71 -3.97
C VAL A 52 -6.82 4.02 -2.95
N GLU A 53 -6.73 3.37 -1.80
CA GLU A 53 -7.62 3.56 -0.65
C GLU A 53 -6.77 3.83 0.60
N HIS A 54 -7.39 4.50 1.58
CA HIS A 54 -6.76 4.87 2.84
C HIS A 54 -7.67 4.39 3.96
N PHE A 55 -7.09 3.70 4.94
CA PHE A 55 -7.82 3.09 6.04
C PHE A 55 -7.25 3.57 7.36
N GLU A 56 -8.12 3.78 8.33
CA GLU A 56 -7.75 3.96 9.73
C GLU A 56 -7.85 2.61 10.46
N LEU A 57 -6.87 2.31 11.30
CA LEU A 57 -6.91 1.12 12.14
C LEU A 57 -7.89 1.35 13.30
N VAL A 58 -9.09 0.77 13.21
CA VAL A 58 -10.14 0.94 14.23
C VAL A 58 -10.00 -0.04 15.40
N SER A 59 -9.49 -1.24 15.15
CA SER A 59 -9.26 -2.26 16.18
C SER A 59 -8.30 -3.32 15.68
N THR A 60 -7.48 -3.86 16.58
CA THR A 60 -6.66 -5.05 16.37
C THR A 60 -7.12 -6.15 17.30
N SER A 61 -7.36 -7.33 16.76
CA SER A 61 -7.54 -8.53 17.59
C SER A 61 -6.17 -9.14 17.86
N GLU A 62 -5.74 -9.19 19.12
CA GLU A 62 -4.61 -10.02 19.50
C GLU A 62 -5.00 -11.49 19.40
N THR A 63 -4.48 -12.19 18.40
CA THR A 63 -4.49 -13.65 18.41
C THR A 63 -3.22 -14.11 19.10
N THR A 64 -3.31 -14.44 20.39
CA THR A 64 -2.26 -15.22 21.04
C THR A 64 -2.20 -16.56 20.33
N LEU A 65 -1.19 -16.77 19.48
CA LEU A 65 -0.89 -18.09 18.93
C LEU A 65 -0.47 -18.97 20.11
N GLY A 66 -1.44 -19.71 20.65
CA GLY A 66 -1.19 -20.79 21.58
C GLY A 66 -0.36 -21.84 20.86
N VAL A 67 0.95 -21.80 21.08
CA VAL A 67 1.82 -22.95 20.87
C VAL A 67 1.40 -23.99 21.91
N ALA A 68 0.77 -25.06 21.44
CA ALA A 68 0.65 -26.32 22.16
C ALA A 68 1.94 -27.13 22.01
#